data_AF-A0A6G0AJH7-F1
#
_entry.id   AF-A0A6G0AJH7-F1
#
_cell.length_a   1.000
_cell.length_b   1.000
_cell.length_c   1.000
_cell.angle_alpha   90.00
_cell.angle_beta   90.00
_cell.angle_gamma   90.00
#
_symmetry.space_group_name_H-M   'P 1'
#
loop_
_entity.id
_entity.type
_entity.pdbx_description
1 polymer ?
#
loop_
_entity_poly.entity_id
_entity_poly.type
_entity_poly.pdbx_seq_one_letter_code
_entity_poly.pdbx_strand_id
1 'polypeptide(L)'
;MMKIIFSLILIAAINIFSQSERLTRNLENGYAWVRLEDPVLNYSTSKETYLSSILQRYRLTQEKYPEISHLGCKNEIDKIYQTDESDKMLMSNIISEMDKFYNEEENMIIPIIFVYCYTIKKIAGLSEADLNDYKKAVLEFSEE
;
A
#
# COMPACT_ATOMS: atom_id res chain seq x y z
N MET A 1 42.91 -7.93 -18.05
CA MET A 1 41.65 -8.67 -18.33
C MET A 1 40.94 -9.13 -17.05
N MET A 2 41.58 -9.90 -16.16
CA MET A 2 40.93 -10.44 -14.95
C MET A 2 40.29 -9.39 -14.02
N LYS A 3 40.93 -8.22 -13.84
CA LYS A 3 40.37 -7.10 -13.07
C LYS A 3 39.10 -6.49 -13.69
N ILE A 4 39.02 -6.43 -15.03
CA ILE A 4 37.88 -5.86 -15.75
C ILE A 4 36.68 -6.81 -15.66
N ILE A 5 36.92 -8.12 -15.75
CA ILE A 5 35.88 -9.15 -15.59
C ILE A 5 35.31 -9.12 -14.16
N PHE A 6 36.17 -8.99 -13.15
CA PHE A 6 35.73 -8.86 -11.75
C PHE A 6 34.89 -7.59 -11.51
N SER A 7 35.27 -6.46 -12.10
CA SER A 7 34.47 -5.23 -12.04
C SER A 7 33.11 -5.37 -12.73
N LEU A 8 33.02 -6.08 -13.86
CA LEU A 8 31.75 -6.33 -14.56
C LEU A 8 30.82 -7.25 -13.77
N ILE A 9 31.35 -8.27 -13.09
CA ILE A 9 30.57 -9.16 -12.21
C ILE A 9 30.05 -8.40 -11.00
N LEU A 10 30.87 -7.51 -10.41
CA LEU A 10 30.44 -6.67 -9.29
C LEU A 10 29.33 -5.70 -9.70
N ILE A 11 29.44 -5.08 -10.88
CA ILE A 11 28.39 -4.18 -11.41
C ILE A 11 27.11 -4.97 -11.72
N ALA A 12 27.22 -6.18 -12.28
CA ALA A 12 26.05 -7.03 -12.53
C ALA A 12 25.35 -7.45 -11.23
N ALA A 13 26.11 -7.80 -10.18
CA ALA A 13 25.56 -8.16 -8.87
C ALA A 13 24.82 -6.99 -8.22
N ILE A 14 25.30 -5.76 -8.38
CA ILE A 14 24.62 -4.55 -7.85
C ILE A 14 23.29 -4.29 -8.58
N ASN A 15 23.20 -4.58 -9.89
CA ASN A 15 21.97 -4.36 -10.66
C ASN A 15 20.89 -5.42 -10.42
N ILE A 16 21.26 -6.66 -10.07
CA ILE A 16 20.29 -7.73 -9.78
C ILE A 16 19.53 -7.46 -8.46
N PHE A 17 20.13 -6.72 -7.53
CA PHE A 17 19.56 -6.43 -6.22
C PHE A 17 18.86 -5.07 -6.10
N SER A 18 18.83 -4.22 -7.14
CA SER A 18 18.44 -2.80 -6.98
C SER A 18 17.07 -2.40 -7.55
N GLN A 19 16.17 -3.33 -7.84
CA GLN A 19 14.77 -2.95 -8.07
C GLN A 19 13.92 -3.50 -6.94
N SER A 20 13.63 -2.63 -5.98
CA SER A 20 12.45 -2.81 -5.16
C SER A 20 11.24 -2.88 -6.09
N GLU A 21 10.60 -4.05 -6.13
CA GLU A 21 9.46 -4.27 -7.00
C GLU A 21 8.35 -3.30 -6.61
N ARG A 22 7.92 -2.44 -7.53
CA ARG A 22 6.82 -1.48 -7.30
C ARG A 22 5.46 -2.15 -7.26
N LEU A 23 5.40 -3.41 -7.66
CA LEU A 23 4.19 -4.19 -7.78
C LEU A 23 4.35 -5.46 -6.95
N THR A 24 3.30 -5.77 -6.20
CA THR A 24 3.13 -7.07 -5.56
C THR A 24 1.87 -7.68 -6.15
N ARG A 25 2.00 -8.82 -6.82
CA ARG A 25 0.87 -9.51 -7.50
C ARG A 25 0.06 -8.58 -8.44
N ASN A 26 0.76 -7.74 -9.20
CA ASN A 26 0.21 -6.70 -10.10
C ASN A 26 -0.50 -5.52 -9.42
N LEU A 27 -0.37 -5.38 -8.09
CA LEU A 27 -0.89 -4.24 -7.34
C LEU A 27 0.25 -3.33 -6.89
N GLU A 28 0.09 -2.03 -7.01
CA GLU A 28 1.09 -1.07 -6.51
C GLU A 28 1.24 -1.17 -4.99
N ASN A 29 2.48 -1.22 -4.50
CA ASN A 29 2.86 -1.41 -3.09
C ASN A 29 3.56 -0.19 -2.48
N GLY A 30 4.13 -0.33 -1.27
CA GLY A 30 4.83 0.73 -0.57
C GLY A 30 5.97 1.38 -1.37
N TYR A 31 6.67 0.64 -2.23
CA TYR A 31 7.71 1.20 -3.08
C TYR A 31 7.16 2.11 -4.19
N ALA A 32 5.93 1.86 -4.64
CA ALA A 32 5.22 2.80 -5.51
C ALA A 32 4.74 4.02 -4.70
N TRP A 33 4.24 3.81 -3.48
CA TRP A 33 3.75 4.87 -2.59
C TRP A 33 4.81 5.94 -2.27
N VAL A 34 6.02 5.51 -1.90
CA VAL A 34 7.13 6.43 -1.57
C VAL A 34 7.56 7.24 -2.81
N ARG A 35 7.50 6.66 -4.01
CA ARG A 35 7.85 7.38 -5.25
C ARG A 35 6.85 8.47 -5.63
N LEU A 36 5.64 8.48 -5.08
CA LEU A 36 4.66 9.55 -5.30
C LEU A 36 5.06 10.88 -4.65
N GLU A 37 6.08 10.87 -3.79
CA GLU A 37 6.65 12.09 -3.19
C GLU A 37 7.82 12.67 -3.98
N ASP A 38 8.32 11.97 -4.99
CA ASP A 38 9.49 12.41 -5.75
C ASP A 38 9.12 13.55 -6.71
N PRO A 39 9.58 14.79 -6.48
CA PRO A 39 9.25 15.94 -7.31
C PRO A 39 9.91 15.88 -8.70
N VAL A 40 10.89 15.00 -8.92
CA VAL A 40 11.59 14.79 -10.20
C VAL A 40 10.82 13.80 -11.07
N LEU A 41 10.17 12.81 -10.45
CA LEU A 41 9.24 11.91 -11.11
C LEU A 41 7.92 12.64 -11.28
N ASN A 42 7.85 13.48 -12.32
CA ASN A 42 6.72 14.34 -12.72
C ASN A 42 5.47 13.54 -13.15
N TYR A 43 5.08 12.52 -12.38
CA TYR A 43 3.78 11.90 -12.41
C TYR A 43 2.82 12.88 -11.74
N SER A 44 1.82 13.32 -12.49
CA SER A 44 0.85 14.36 -12.14
C SER A 44 -0.09 14.03 -10.97
N THR A 45 0.33 13.26 -9.97
CA THR A 45 -0.58 12.73 -8.95
C THR A 45 0.08 12.70 -7.57
N SER A 46 -0.27 13.67 -6.73
CA SER A 46 -0.07 13.58 -5.28
C SER A 46 -0.68 12.27 -4.75
N LYS A 47 -0.23 11.81 -3.57
CA LYS A 47 -0.85 10.68 -2.85
C LYS A 47 -2.38 10.81 -2.76
N GLU A 48 -2.88 12.04 -2.61
CA GLU A 48 -4.31 12.36 -2.64
C GLU A 48 -4.97 12.03 -3.98
N THR A 49 -4.41 12.48 -5.10
CA THR A 49 -4.95 12.19 -6.44
C THR A 49 -4.89 10.70 -6.75
N TYR A 50 -3.78 10.06 -6.39
CA TYR A 50 -3.59 8.62 -6.57
C TYR A 50 -4.63 7.83 -5.78
N LEU A 51 -4.75 8.10 -4.47
CA LEU A 51 -5.71 7.43 -3.61
C LEU A 51 -7.16 7.69 -4.07
N SER A 52 -7.48 8.92 -4.45
CA SER A 52 -8.80 9.24 -5.03
C SER A 52 -9.11 8.40 -6.27
N SER A 53 -8.13 8.17 -7.15
CA SER A 53 -8.30 7.34 -8.34
C SER A 53 -8.52 5.85 -8.00
N ILE A 54 -7.83 5.33 -6.99
CA ILE A 54 -8.05 3.95 -6.51
C ILE A 54 -9.43 3.83 -5.87
N LEU A 55 -9.81 4.74 -4.99
CA LEU A 55 -11.10 4.70 -4.31
C LEU A 55 -12.27 4.84 -5.28
N GLN A 56 -12.11 5.69 -6.30
CA GLN A 56 -13.06 5.78 -7.39
C GLN A 56 -13.17 4.45 -8.15
N ARG A 57 -12.03 3.82 -8.50
CA ARG A 57 -12.03 2.48 -9.12
C ARG A 57 -12.72 1.46 -8.22
N TYR A 58 -12.30 1.33 -6.95
CA TYR A 58 -12.88 0.42 -5.97
C TYR A 58 -14.40 0.59 -5.85
N ARG A 59 -14.89 1.84 -5.80
CA ARG A 59 -16.32 2.16 -5.76
C ARG A 59 -17.06 1.77 -7.04
N LEU A 60 -16.47 2.00 -8.21
CA LEU A 60 -17.10 1.76 -9.51
C LEU A 60 -17.07 0.29 -9.92
N THR A 61 -15.96 -0.40 -9.65
CA THR A 61 -15.72 -1.78 -10.09
C THR A 61 -16.14 -2.80 -9.05
N GLN A 62 -16.42 -2.36 -7.80
CA GLN A 62 -16.56 -3.24 -6.62
C GLN A 62 -15.46 -4.30 -6.60
N GLU A 63 -14.24 -3.89 -6.94
CA GLU A 63 -13.16 -4.71 -7.50
C GLU A 63 -13.28 -6.16 -7.02
N LYS A 64 -13.91 -6.96 -7.89
CA LYS A 64 -14.27 -8.35 -7.62
C LYS A 64 -12.99 -9.17 -7.56
N TYR A 65 -12.30 -9.09 -6.45
CA TYR A 65 -11.36 -10.11 -6.02
C TYR A 65 -12.06 -10.94 -4.94
N PRO A 66 -13.00 -11.83 -5.31
CA PRO A 66 -13.74 -12.64 -4.35
C PRO A 66 -12.80 -13.42 -3.40
N GLU A 67 -11.62 -13.82 -3.88
CA GLU A 67 -10.56 -14.50 -3.14
C GLU A 67 -10.00 -13.69 -1.95
N ILE A 68 -10.01 -12.36 -2.01
CA ILE A 68 -9.51 -11.46 -0.96
C ILE A 68 -10.60 -10.54 -0.42
N SER A 69 -11.87 -10.91 -0.61
CA SER A 69 -13.02 -10.13 -0.12
C SER A 69 -12.98 -9.90 1.40
N HIS A 70 -12.38 -10.82 2.16
CA HIS A 70 -12.15 -10.72 3.60
C HIS A 70 -11.06 -9.70 3.99
N LEU A 71 -10.15 -9.36 3.06
CA LEU A 71 -9.14 -8.30 3.22
C LEU A 71 -9.69 -6.92 2.83
N GLY A 72 -10.94 -6.83 2.39
CA GLY A 72 -11.61 -5.57 2.14
C GLY A 72 -11.99 -4.81 3.43
N CYS A 73 -12.34 -3.54 3.25
CA CYS A 73 -12.77 -2.64 4.33
C CYS A 73 -14.16 -2.02 4.10
N LYS A 74 -14.97 -2.58 3.18
CA LYS A 74 -16.27 -2.02 2.82
C LYS A 74 -17.20 -1.87 4.03
N ASN A 75 -17.28 -2.88 4.88
CA ASN A 75 -18.15 -2.87 6.06
C ASN A 75 -17.74 -1.77 7.04
N GLU A 76 -16.43 -1.54 7.19
CA GLU A 76 -15.88 -0.49 8.03
C GLU A 76 -16.13 0.90 7.45
N ILE A 77 -16.02 1.07 6.13
CA ILE A 77 -16.42 2.30 5.44
C ILE A 77 -17.90 2.60 5.71
N ASP A 78 -18.77 1.62 5.50
CA ASP A 78 -20.22 1.77 5.72
C ASP A 78 -20.52 2.11 7.21
N LYS A 79 -19.81 1.49 8.16
CA LYS A 79 -19.92 1.79 9.59
C LYS A 79 -19.50 3.23 9.89
N ILE A 80 -18.36 3.69 9.36
CA ILE A 80 -17.86 5.06 9.61
C ILE A 80 -18.86 6.09 9.08
N TYR A 81 -19.45 5.89 7.91
CA TYR A 81 -20.46 6.82 7.35
C TYR A 81 -21.81 6.78 8.09
N GLN A 82 -22.13 5.71 8.80
CA GLN A 82 -23.32 5.62 9.65
C GLN A 82 -23.12 6.29 11.02
N THR A 83 -21.88 6.41 11.46
CA THR A 83 -21.49 7.17 12.65
C THR A 83 -21.17 8.61 12.24
N ASP A 84 -21.38 9.61 13.11
CA ASP A 84 -21.02 11.02 12.83
C ASP A 84 -19.49 11.27 12.87
N GLU A 85 -18.71 10.26 12.47
CA GLU A 85 -17.26 10.22 12.50
C GLU A 85 -16.65 10.38 11.10
N SER A 86 -17.42 10.86 10.13
CA SER A 86 -16.96 11.10 8.76
C SER A 86 -15.75 12.03 8.69
N ASP A 87 -15.61 12.94 9.66
CA ASP A 87 -14.47 13.85 9.80
C ASP A 87 -13.15 13.12 10.09
N LYS A 88 -13.19 11.86 10.57
CA LYS A 88 -11.99 11.03 10.73
C LYS A 88 -11.50 10.46 9.39
N MET A 89 -12.33 10.45 8.33
CA MET A 89 -11.96 10.02 6.97
C MET A 89 -11.36 11.13 6.10
N LEU A 90 -10.84 12.21 6.70
CA LEU A 90 -10.09 13.21 5.94
C LEU A 90 -8.90 12.54 5.22
N MET A 91 -8.76 12.84 3.93
CA MET A 91 -7.72 12.25 3.07
C MET A 91 -6.31 12.42 3.66
N SER A 92 -6.05 13.59 4.25
CA SER A 92 -4.78 13.90 4.93
C SER A 92 -4.48 12.96 6.09
N ASN A 93 -5.49 12.57 6.87
CA ASN A 93 -5.33 11.66 8.00
C ASN A 93 -5.02 10.24 7.51
N ILE A 94 -5.73 9.81 6.46
CA ILE A 94 -5.52 8.50 5.84
C ILE A 94 -4.09 8.41 5.29
N ILE A 95 -3.65 9.42 4.54
CA ILE A 95 -2.29 9.49 4.00
C ILE A 95 -1.26 9.44 5.13
N SER A 96 -1.44 10.22 6.19
CA SER A 96 -0.51 10.22 7.32
C SER A 96 -0.40 8.87 8.01
N GLU A 97 -1.49 8.12 8.16
CA GLU A 97 -1.46 6.77 8.72
C GLU A 97 -0.81 5.75 7.79
N MET A 98 -1.07 5.86 6.48
CA MET A 98 -0.39 5.03 5.48
C MET A 98 1.11 5.29 5.42
N ASP A 99 1.54 6.55 5.59
CA ASP A 99 2.96 6.92 5.67
C ASP A 99 3.63 6.29 6.88
N LYS A 100 2.97 6.31 8.04
CA LYS A 100 3.47 5.61 9.24
C LYS A 100 3.59 4.12 9.00
N PHE A 101 2.61 3.52 8.34
CA PHE A 101 2.62 2.09 8.04
C PHE A 101 3.80 1.72 7.12
N TYR A 102 4.07 2.50 6.08
CA TYR A 102 5.18 2.25 5.15
C TYR A 102 6.56 2.71 5.65
N ASN A 103 6.66 3.32 6.83
CA ASN A 103 7.96 3.57 7.46
C ASN A 103 8.63 2.28 7.94
N GLU A 104 7.89 1.17 8.07
CA GLU A 104 8.44 -0.15 8.37
C GLU A 104 8.81 -0.85 7.05
N GLU A 105 10.08 -1.24 6.89
CA GLU A 105 10.60 -1.82 5.64
C GLU A 105 9.87 -3.10 5.24
N GLU A 106 9.51 -3.95 6.22
CA GLU A 106 8.72 -5.17 6.03
C GLU A 106 7.35 -4.91 5.39
N ASN A 107 6.80 -3.71 5.56
CA ASN A 107 5.48 -3.36 5.04
C ASN A 107 5.52 -2.89 3.59
N MET A 108 6.72 -2.63 3.03
CA MET A 108 6.86 -2.05 1.70
C MET A 108 6.34 -2.95 0.56
N ILE A 109 6.31 -4.25 0.81
CA ILE A 109 5.75 -5.24 -0.14
C ILE A 109 4.22 -5.25 -0.15
N ILE A 110 3.56 -4.68 0.86
CA ILE A 110 2.10 -4.75 0.98
C ILE A 110 1.46 -3.80 -0.05
N PRO A 111 0.47 -4.26 -0.84
CA PRO A 111 -0.29 -3.39 -1.74
C PRO A 111 -0.99 -2.20 -1.04
N ILE A 112 -0.97 -1.04 -1.72
CA ILE A 112 -1.54 0.23 -1.23
C ILE A 112 -3.01 0.10 -0.83
N ILE A 113 -3.79 -0.68 -1.58
CA ILE A 113 -5.21 -0.89 -1.29
C ILE A 113 -5.43 -1.58 0.07
N PHE A 114 -4.56 -2.52 0.46
CA PHE A 114 -4.69 -3.20 1.74
C PHE A 114 -4.25 -2.35 2.92
N VAL A 115 -3.24 -1.48 2.72
CA VAL A 115 -2.82 -0.50 3.72
C VAL A 115 -3.87 0.59 3.90
N TYR A 116 -4.55 0.99 2.82
CA TYR A 116 -5.74 1.82 2.93
C TYR A 116 -6.80 1.12 3.80
N CYS A 117 -7.10 -0.16 3.53
CA CYS A 117 -8.09 -0.88 4.32
C CYS A 117 -7.67 -1.13 5.79
N TYR A 118 -6.38 -1.34 6.07
CA TYR A 118 -5.84 -1.33 7.44
C TYR A 118 -6.14 -0.01 8.14
N THR A 119 -5.87 1.11 7.47
CA THR A 119 -6.12 2.45 7.98
C THR A 119 -7.61 2.68 8.26
N ILE A 120 -8.49 2.28 7.34
CA ILE A 120 -9.94 2.37 7.54
C ILE A 120 -10.40 1.51 8.72
N LYS A 121 -9.92 0.27 8.83
CA LYS A 121 -10.21 -0.62 9.96
C LYS A 121 -9.79 0.00 11.29
N LYS A 122 -8.61 0.62 11.34
CA LYS A 122 -8.12 1.35 12.51
C LYS A 122 -9.02 2.53 12.86
N ILE A 123 -9.43 3.33 11.87
CA ILE A 123 -10.36 4.46 12.08
C ILE A 123 -11.72 3.98 12.57
N ALA A 124 -12.22 2.85 12.07
CA ALA A 124 -13.48 2.24 12.49
C ALA A 124 -13.46 1.64 13.91
N GLY A 125 -12.31 1.71 14.59
CA GLY A 125 -12.12 1.28 15.97
C GLY A 125 -11.92 -0.22 16.14
N LEU A 126 -11.35 -0.91 15.15
CA LEU A 126 -10.93 -2.31 15.35
C LEU A 126 -9.85 -2.39 16.43
N SER A 127 -9.83 -3.52 17.14
CA SER A 127 -8.85 -3.75 18.19
C SER A 127 -7.45 -3.92 17.60
N GLU A 128 -6.41 -3.67 18.40
CA GLU A 128 -5.03 -3.90 17.98
C GLU A 128 -4.78 -5.36 17.58
N ALA A 129 -5.44 -6.32 18.26
CA ALA A 129 -5.37 -7.73 17.90
C ALA A 129 -5.93 -7.98 16.49
N ASP A 130 -7.13 -7.45 16.18
CA ASP A 130 -7.74 -7.61 14.85
C ASP A 130 -6.92 -6.93 13.75
N LEU A 131 -6.30 -5.78 14.06
CA LEU A 131 -5.41 -5.08 13.16
C LEU A 131 -4.14 -5.89 12.87
N ASN A 132 -3.55 -6.52 13.89
CA ASN A 132 -2.38 -7.37 13.72
C ASN A 132 -2.69 -8.63 12.93
N ASP A 133 -3.85 -9.27 13.17
CA ASP A 133 -4.31 -10.43 12.40
C ASP A 133 -4.52 -10.06 10.93
N TYR A 134 -5.12 -8.88 10.68
CA TYR A 134 -5.24 -8.36 9.32
C TYR A 134 -3.88 -8.06 8.69
N LYS A 135 -2.95 -7.41 9.41
CA LYS A 135 -1.58 -7.12 8.93
C LYS A 135 -0.88 -8.42 8.51
N LYS A 136 -1.00 -9.46 9.33
CA LYS A 136 -0.44 -10.80 9.04
C LYS A 136 -1.05 -11.40 7.76
N ALA A 137 -2.36 -11.35 7.60
CA ALA A 137 -3.02 -11.89 6.41
C ALA A 137 -2.63 -11.16 5.12
N VAL A 138 -2.47 -9.83 5.16
CA VAL A 138 -2.03 -9.07 3.98
C VAL A 138 -0.55 -9.24 3.68
N LEU A 139 0.29 -9.48 4.69
CA LEU A 139 1.69 -9.88 4.51
C LEU A 139 1.77 -11.25 3.84
N GLU A 140 1.05 -12.25 4.35
CA GLU A 140 0.99 -13.59 3.75
C GLU A 140 0.53 -13.53 2.29
N PHE A 141 -0.51 -12.74 1.99
CA PHE A 141 -0.93 -12.51 0.60
C PHE A 141 0.17 -11.90 -0.29
N SER A 142 1.04 -11.06 0.29
CA SER A 142 2.06 -10.29 -0.42
C SER A 142 3.35 -11.07 -0.63
N GLU A 143 3.63 -12.06 0.22
CA GLU A 143 4.82 -12.93 0.15
C GLU A 143 4.60 -14.16 -0.74
N GLU A 144 3.35 -14.59 -0.95
CA GLU A 144 2.95 -15.68 -1.86
C GLU A 144 2.93 -15.32 -3.35
#